data_AF-H5U6L7-F1
#
_entry.id   AF-H5U6L7-F1
#
_cell.length_a   1.000
_cell.length_b   1.000
_cell.length_c   1.000
_cell.angle_alpha   90.00
_cell.angle_beta   90.00
_cell.angle_gamma   90.00
#
_symmetry.space_group_name_H-M   'P 1'
#
loop_
_entity.id
_entity.type
_entity.pdbx_description
1 polymer ?
#
loop_
_entity_poly.entity_id
_entity_poly.type
_entity_poly.pdbx_seq_one_letter_code
_entity_poly.pdbx_strand_id
1 'polypeptide(L)'
;MAAPLRGLEAPGVALQLKRSSLRALDEMRDPLLWPSELGISELTALLGWPIGPKDVDLPGVPSPHPRQLPVATTVPRSDRILGDSTLDGDRPVGQGVEEAKRVMHVIGPMGTGKSTMLVNLALADATAGRSVILIDGKGDACTDFLERVDPKRHDDIVVFDPTDSCPVGVSAFVDDQPERSADVIFGVFRSLYGDQLGPRSSDLLHAALLTLARVGGCSLAMLPMILSNAAVRRPLVAKVAGSDPLGLGAFWAHFEALSDAERSHVIAPLRNKLDPILTLRPSLRAMFGQARSQFSLRDLFLEPDKRPIVVISLGSAELGPEGARLMGSILLALIWQTAQERTRLPQSQRHPVMLYLDEFQEIVRLGDLADALGRARGLGVAFAALAHQSLTQLSPSMRQAVMAHARSRVCFQLSPHDAKDIAATTNGVLTPRDLQELPAFVAQASLLVGGDRMPWCTIRTRRLPPTAQSAAQVRALSRARYGRPLKDVEAELLAIGGWNGKAAADDSFGRSRRTGGGK
;
A
#
# COMPACT_ATOMS: atom_id res chain seq x y z
N MET A 1 -27.86 54.06 -25.37
CA MET A 1 -27.61 53.64 -23.97
C MET A 1 -26.40 54.37 -23.38
N ALA A 2 -26.43 55.71 -23.25
CA ALA A 2 -25.29 56.47 -22.71
C ALA A 2 -25.68 57.55 -21.69
N ALA A 3 -26.98 57.80 -21.50
CA ALA A 3 -27.49 58.77 -20.53
C ALA A 3 -27.03 58.55 -19.08
N PRO A 4 -26.94 57.31 -18.53
CA PRO A 4 -26.51 57.12 -17.15
C PRO A 4 -24.99 57.34 -16.92
N LEU A 5 -24.17 57.33 -17.98
CA LEU A 5 -22.71 57.52 -17.86
C LEU A 5 -22.29 58.98 -17.76
N ARG A 6 -23.16 59.93 -18.15
CA ARG A 6 -22.87 61.38 -18.00
C ARG A 6 -22.84 61.85 -16.55
N GLY A 7 -23.46 61.11 -15.63
CA GLY A 7 -23.38 61.40 -14.20
C GLY A 7 -21.98 61.15 -13.58
N LEU A 8 -21.06 60.57 -14.35
CA LEU A 8 -19.68 60.30 -13.94
C LEU A 8 -18.68 61.37 -14.45
N GLU A 9 -19.15 62.38 -15.21
CA GLU A 9 -18.30 63.49 -15.64
C GLU A 9 -18.09 64.48 -14.48
N ALA A 10 -16.84 64.82 -14.21
CA ALA A 10 -16.42 65.77 -13.17
C ALA A 10 -15.52 66.85 -13.78
N PRO A 11 -15.28 68.00 -13.12
CA PRO A 11 -14.36 69.01 -13.63
C PRO A 11 -12.98 68.42 -13.92
N GLY A 12 -12.59 68.39 -15.20
CA GLY A 12 -11.34 67.78 -15.68
C GLY A 12 -11.46 66.34 -16.21
N VAL A 13 -12.62 65.70 -16.12
CA VAL A 13 -12.85 64.32 -16.60
C VAL A 13 -14.04 64.29 -17.55
N ALA A 14 -13.78 63.97 -18.82
CA ALA A 14 -14.79 63.84 -19.87
C ALA A 14 -14.82 62.41 -20.42
N LEU A 15 -16.01 61.79 -20.48
CA LEU A 15 -16.16 60.43 -20.97
C LEU A 15 -16.58 60.44 -22.44
N GLN A 16 -15.63 60.09 -23.32
CA GLN A 16 -15.91 59.95 -24.76
C GLN A 16 -16.10 58.49 -25.14
N LEU A 17 -17.30 58.15 -25.61
CA LEU A 17 -17.56 56.85 -26.23
C LEU A 17 -17.00 56.85 -27.66
N LYS A 18 -15.96 56.04 -27.88
CA LYS A 18 -15.46 55.75 -29.23
C LYS A 18 -16.06 54.44 -29.73
N ARG A 19 -16.58 54.44 -30.96
CA ARG A 19 -16.97 53.20 -31.64
C ARG A 19 -15.70 52.43 -31.98
N SER A 20 -15.62 51.18 -31.52
CA SER A 20 -14.53 50.25 -31.83
C SER A 20 -15.09 49.01 -32.51
N SER A 21 -14.28 48.36 -33.35
CA SER A 21 -14.61 47.06 -33.95
C SER A 21 -14.01 45.93 -33.11
N LEU A 22 -14.60 44.73 -33.15
CA LEU A 22 -14.07 43.56 -32.43
C LEU A 22 -12.60 43.26 -32.81
N ARG A 23 -12.27 43.45 -34.09
CA ARG A 23 -10.89 43.27 -34.59
C ARG A 23 -9.89 44.28 -34.00
N ALA A 24 -10.34 45.49 -33.68
CA ALA A 24 -9.50 46.51 -33.05
C ALA A 24 -9.23 46.22 -31.55
N LEU A 25 -10.03 45.36 -30.91
CA LEU A 25 -9.75 44.85 -29.56
C LEU A 25 -8.69 43.74 -29.60
N ASP A 26 -8.75 42.84 -30.59
CA ASP A 26 -7.78 41.75 -30.75
C ASP A 26 -6.39 42.24 -31.22
N GLU A 27 -6.35 43.27 -32.06
CA GLU A 27 -5.10 43.82 -32.63
C GLU A 27 -4.54 45.02 -31.83
N MET A 28 -4.99 45.23 -30.58
CA MET A 28 -4.65 46.42 -29.78
C MET A 28 -3.14 46.68 -29.76
N ARG A 29 -2.76 47.89 -30.18
CA ARG A 29 -1.40 48.44 -30.06
C ARG A 29 -1.41 49.59 -29.08
N ASP A 30 -0.31 49.75 -28.35
CA ASP A 30 -0.15 50.87 -27.41
C ASP A 30 -0.33 52.21 -28.16
N PRO A 31 -1.14 53.14 -27.63
CA PRO A 31 -1.27 54.46 -28.21
C PRO A 31 0.06 55.22 -28.11
N LEU A 32 0.39 56.00 -29.15
CA LEU A 32 1.59 56.85 -29.20
C LEU A 32 1.65 57.88 -28.05
N LEU A 33 0.50 58.24 -27.49
CA LEU A 33 0.35 59.13 -26.34
C LEU A 33 -0.75 58.54 -25.44
N TRP A 34 -0.40 58.25 -24.19
CA TRP A 34 -1.37 57.84 -23.18
C TRP A 34 -2.12 59.10 -22.72
N PRO A 35 -3.43 59.22 -22.97
CA PRO A 35 -4.19 60.43 -22.62
C PRO A 35 -4.46 60.52 -21.11
N SER A 36 -4.09 59.52 -20.33
CA SER A 36 -4.33 59.45 -18.89
C SER A 36 -3.22 58.63 -18.24
N GLU A 37 -2.56 59.22 -17.25
CA GLU A 37 -1.73 58.47 -16.29
C GLU A 37 -2.63 58.12 -15.11
N LEU A 38 -2.96 56.83 -14.98
CA LEU A 38 -3.82 56.34 -13.90
C LEU A 38 -2.95 55.77 -12.79
N GLY A 39 -3.19 56.18 -11.56
CA GLY A 39 -2.67 55.48 -10.39
C GLY A 39 -3.26 54.07 -10.29
N ILE A 40 -2.56 53.15 -9.61
CA ILE A 40 -3.01 51.76 -9.39
C ILE A 40 -4.44 51.72 -8.81
N SER A 41 -4.76 52.64 -7.89
CA SER A 41 -6.08 52.75 -7.26
C SER A 41 -7.18 53.14 -8.25
N GLU A 42 -6.87 54.05 -9.19
CA GLU A 42 -7.82 54.55 -10.20
C GLU A 42 -8.05 53.52 -11.29
N LEU A 43 -6.98 52.83 -11.71
CA LEU A 43 -7.05 51.71 -12.64
C LEU A 43 -7.93 50.58 -12.08
N THR A 44 -7.78 50.25 -10.80
CA THR A 44 -8.57 49.20 -10.13
C THR A 44 -10.08 49.52 -10.14
N ALA A 45 -10.44 50.79 -9.93
CA ALA A 45 -11.84 51.25 -9.97
C ALA A 45 -12.42 51.27 -11.40
N LEU A 46 -11.62 51.71 -12.39
CA LEU A 46 -12.04 51.79 -13.79
C LEU A 46 -12.15 50.43 -14.48
N LEU A 47 -11.35 49.44 -14.07
CA LEU A 47 -11.43 48.08 -14.59
C LEU A 47 -12.74 47.37 -14.19
N GLY A 48 -13.51 47.94 -13.26
CA GLY A 48 -14.74 47.30 -12.76
C GLY A 48 -14.46 45.90 -12.24
N TRP A 49 -13.29 45.69 -11.64
CA TRP A 49 -12.88 44.36 -11.16
C TRP A 49 -13.98 43.84 -10.25
N PRO A 50 -14.51 42.63 -10.49
CA PRO A 50 -15.68 42.15 -9.78
C PRO A 50 -15.42 42.14 -8.27
N ILE A 51 -16.03 43.09 -7.56
CA ILE A 51 -16.00 43.19 -6.10
C ILE A 51 -17.11 42.27 -5.56
N GLY A 52 -17.01 40.98 -5.89
CA GLY A 52 -17.89 39.92 -5.38
C GLY A 52 -17.20 39.10 -4.28
N PRO A 53 -17.93 38.24 -3.56
CA PRO A 53 -17.31 37.19 -2.76
C PRO A 53 -16.34 36.40 -3.65
N LYS A 54 -15.14 36.06 -3.13
CA LYS A 54 -14.04 35.46 -3.89
C LYS A 54 -14.39 34.16 -4.63
N ASP A 55 -15.51 33.52 -4.29
CA ASP A 55 -15.94 32.21 -4.81
C ASP A 55 -17.23 32.29 -5.65
N VAL A 56 -17.60 33.46 -6.19
CA VAL A 56 -18.75 33.59 -7.11
C VAL A 56 -18.32 33.35 -8.55
N ASP A 57 -18.97 32.39 -9.22
CA ASP A 57 -18.79 32.15 -10.65
C ASP A 57 -19.38 33.33 -11.44
N LEU A 58 -18.53 34.03 -12.17
CA LEU A 58 -18.95 35.16 -13.01
C LEU A 58 -19.18 34.67 -14.44
N PRO A 59 -20.33 35.00 -15.07
CA PRO A 59 -20.59 34.60 -16.45
C PRO A 59 -19.47 35.07 -17.39
N GLY A 60 -18.88 34.14 -18.15
CA GLY A 60 -17.80 34.43 -19.10
C GLY A 60 -16.39 34.46 -18.51
N VAL A 61 -16.23 34.29 -17.19
CA VAL A 61 -14.93 34.14 -16.52
C VAL A 61 -14.73 32.66 -16.17
N PRO A 62 -13.53 32.08 -16.36
CA PRO A 62 -13.23 30.73 -15.88
C PRO A 62 -13.50 30.62 -14.38
N SER A 63 -13.97 29.46 -13.94
CA SER A 63 -14.18 29.18 -12.51
C SER A 63 -12.90 29.53 -11.72
N PRO A 64 -13.01 30.19 -10.55
CA PRO A 64 -11.86 30.43 -9.67
C PRO A 64 -11.34 29.12 -9.04
N HIS A 65 -12.07 28.02 -9.24
CA HIS A 65 -11.74 26.68 -8.77
C HIS A 65 -11.41 25.74 -9.94
N PRO A 66 -10.50 24.77 -9.74
CA PRO A 66 -9.65 24.65 -8.57
C PRO A 66 -8.56 25.74 -8.56
N ARG A 67 -8.30 26.32 -7.38
CA ARG A 67 -7.21 27.27 -7.19
C ARG A 67 -5.89 26.61 -7.55
N GLN A 68 -5.16 27.24 -8.47
CA GLN A 68 -3.79 26.84 -8.75
C GLN A 68 -2.85 27.58 -7.81
N LEU A 69 -1.97 26.83 -7.15
CA LEU A 69 -1.05 27.34 -6.15
C LEU A 69 0.41 27.14 -6.60
N PRO A 70 1.27 28.17 -6.46
CA PRO A 70 2.66 28.10 -6.91
C PRO A 70 3.48 27.15 -6.04
N VAL A 71 4.60 26.67 -6.59
CA VAL A 71 5.52 25.80 -5.85
C VAL A 71 6.60 26.64 -5.17
N ALA A 72 6.75 26.49 -3.85
CA ALA A 72 7.79 27.19 -3.10
C ALA A 72 9.20 26.96 -3.70
N THR A 73 10.03 27.99 -3.74
CA THR A 73 11.37 27.95 -4.36
C THR A 73 12.31 26.96 -3.69
N THR A 74 12.11 26.69 -2.40
CA THR A 74 12.84 25.71 -1.59
C THR A 74 12.58 24.26 -1.99
N VAL A 75 11.47 23.97 -2.69
CA VAL A 75 11.13 22.60 -3.09
C VAL A 75 12.16 22.07 -4.12
N PRO A 76 12.75 20.89 -3.88
CA PRO A 76 13.74 20.30 -4.78
C PRO A 76 13.20 20.12 -6.21
N ARG A 77 14.11 20.10 -7.19
CA ARG A 77 13.79 19.90 -8.62
C ARG A 77 14.32 18.57 -9.17
N SER A 78 14.86 17.69 -8.33
CA SER A 78 15.58 16.47 -8.72
C SER A 78 15.25 15.27 -7.81
N ASP A 79 15.85 14.13 -8.16
CA ASP A 79 15.86 12.85 -7.44
C ASP A 79 14.54 12.08 -7.39
N ARG A 80 13.53 12.60 -6.68
CA ARG A 80 12.23 11.93 -6.52
C ARG A 80 11.13 12.89 -6.91
N ILE A 81 10.84 12.95 -8.20
CA ILE A 81 9.90 13.91 -8.77
C ILE A 81 8.48 13.36 -8.64
N LEU A 82 7.61 14.08 -7.93
CA LEU A 82 6.19 13.75 -7.78
C LEU A 82 5.39 14.19 -9.01
N GLY A 83 5.80 15.29 -9.62
CA GLY A 83 5.11 15.92 -10.73
C GLY A 83 5.75 17.25 -11.12
N ASP A 84 5.06 18.00 -11.97
CA ASP A 84 5.48 19.31 -12.45
C ASP A 84 4.48 20.40 -12.01
N SER A 85 4.96 21.61 -11.71
CA SER A 85 4.12 22.76 -11.33
C SER A 85 3.18 23.14 -12.47
N THR A 86 1.90 23.35 -12.17
CA THR A 86 0.94 23.81 -13.21
C THR A 86 1.06 25.30 -13.53
N LEU A 87 1.71 26.08 -12.66
CA LEU A 87 1.88 27.53 -12.82
C LEU A 87 3.29 27.96 -13.21
N ASP A 88 4.31 27.25 -12.73
CA ASP A 88 5.71 27.66 -12.88
C ASP A 88 6.39 26.99 -14.09
N GLY A 89 5.73 26.98 -15.25
CA GLY A 89 6.29 26.48 -16.51
C GLY A 89 6.77 25.02 -16.44
N ASP A 90 5.95 24.11 -15.90
CA ASP A 90 6.27 22.70 -15.70
C ASP A 90 7.55 22.46 -14.87
N ARG A 91 7.84 23.35 -13.91
CA ARG A 91 8.94 23.16 -12.96
C ARG A 91 8.78 21.81 -12.22
N PRO A 92 9.82 20.95 -12.19
CA PRO A 92 9.78 19.71 -11.43
C PRO A 92 9.60 19.94 -9.92
N VAL A 93 8.74 19.14 -9.31
CA VAL A 93 8.44 19.14 -7.88
C VAL A 93 8.95 17.84 -7.27
N GLY A 94 10.12 17.91 -6.64
CA GLY A 94 10.81 16.79 -6.03
C GLY A 94 10.67 16.73 -4.52
N GLN A 95 11.00 15.57 -3.94
CA GLN A 95 11.13 15.37 -2.50
C GLN A 95 12.46 14.68 -2.18
N GLY A 96 13.19 15.22 -1.20
CA GLY A 96 14.41 14.58 -0.69
C GLY A 96 14.14 13.22 -0.03
N VAL A 97 15.17 12.38 0.01
CA VAL A 97 15.13 11.02 0.56
C VAL A 97 14.91 11.04 2.07
N GLU A 98 15.52 11.99 2.78
CA GLU A 98 15.35 12.10 4.24
C GLU A 98 13.92 12.48 4.60
N GLU A 99 13.27 13.30 3.78
CA GLU A 99 11.85 13.62 3.92
C GLU A 99 10.95 12.48 3.49
N ALA A 100 11.37 11.68 2.49
CA ALA A 100 10.68 10.46 2.05
C ALA A 100 10.56 9.39 3.15
N LYS A 101 11.49 9.38 4.12
CA LYS A 101 11.41 8.52 5.31
C LYS A 101 10.21 8.84 6.20
N ARG A 102 9.55 9.98 5.98
CA ARG A 102 8.31 10.34 6.67
C ARG A 102 7.11 9.98 5.80
N VAL A 103 6.04 9.57 6.46
CA VAL A 103 4.82 9.10 5.80
C VAL A 103 4.31 10.15 4.80
N MET A 104 4.12 9.74 3.56
CA MET A 104 3.36 10.48 2.55
C MET A 104 1.97 9.89 2.42
N HIS A 105 0.97 10.74 2.60
CA HIS A 105 -0.44 10.37 2.44
C HIS A 105 -0.93 10.78 1.04
N VAL A 106 -1.41 9.82 0.27
CA VAL A 106 -1.93 10.03 -1.09
C VAL A 106 -3.40 9.62 -1.13
N ILE A 107 -4.29 10.52 -1.58
CA ILE A 107 -5.74 10.27 -1.55
C ILE A 107 -6.43 10.75 -2.83
N GLY A 108 -7.41 9.96 -3.29
CA GLY A 108 -8.31 10.27 -4.41
C GLY A 108 -8.94 9.01 -5.01
N PRO A 109 -10.10 9.09 -5.69
CA PRO A 109 -10.78 7.94 -6.28
C PRO A 109 -9.98 7.30 -7.41
N MET A 110 -10.49 6.20 -7.96
CA MET A 110 -9.86 5.50 -9.10
C MET A 110 -9.71 6.42 -10.33
N GLY A 111 -8.67 6.20 -11.13
CA GLY A 111 -8.43 6.94 -12.38
C GLY A 111 -7.87 8.36 -12.24
N THR A 112 -7.56 8.80 -11.01
CA THR A 112 -7.08 10.17 -10.76
C THR A 112 -5.57 10.38 -10.94
N GLY A 113 -4.78 9.31 -11.07
CA GLY A 113 -3.33 9.40 -11.27
C GLY A 113 -2.47 8.96 -10.07
N LYS A 114 -3.08 8.48 -8.97
CA LYS A 114 -2.35 7.98 -7.78
C LYS A 114 -1.30 6.92 -8.13
N SER A 115 -1.73 5.83 -8.76
CA SER A 115 -0.87 4.69 -9.11
C SER A 115 0.28 5.12 -10.02
N THR A 116 0.00 5.99 -10.99
CA THR A 116 1.01 6.61 -11.87
C THR A 116 2.08 7.37 -11.07
N MET A 117 1.67 8.18 -10.09
CA MET A 117 2.61 8.90 -9.22
C MET A 117 3.44 7.93 -8.37
N LEU A 118 2.80 6.92 -7.78
CA LEU A 118 3.46 5.90 -6.95
C LEU A 118 4.51 5.13 -7.75
N VAL A 119 4.16 4.66 -8.96
CA VAL A 119 5.07 3.94 -9.84
C VAL A 119 6.25 4.82 -10.26
N ASN A 120 6.03 6.09 -10.62
CA ASN A 120 7.13 7.01 -10.95
C ASN A 120 8.10 7.19 -9.76
N LEU A 121 7.58 7.35 -8.54
CA LEU A 121 8.41 7.46 -7.35
C LEU A 121 9.18 6.16 -7.05
N ALA A 122 8.52 5.01 -7.19
CA ALA A 122 9.15 3.70 -7.02
C ALA A 122 10.27 3.46 -8.06
N LEU A 123 10.05 3.84 -9.32
CA LEU A 123 11.05 3.78 -10.38
C LEU A 123 12.24 4.69 -10.08
N ALA A 124 11.99 5.90 -9.58
CA ALA A 124 13.05 6.82 -9.18
C ALA A 124 13.91 6.25 -8.04
N ASP A 125 13.28 5.65 -7.03
CA ASP A 125 14.00 5.01 -5.91
C ASP A 125 14.75 3.74 -6.34
N ALA A 126 14.18 2.93 -7.24
CA ALA A 126 14.86 1.78 -7.83
C ALA A 126 16.08 2.19 -8.68
N THR A 127 15.95 3.23 -9.49
CA THR A 127 17.05 3.77 -10.31
C THR A 127 18.17 4.33 -9.44
N ALA A 128 17.82 4.92 -8.29
CA ALA A 128 18.77 5.41 -7.30
C ALA A 128 19.43 4.30 -6.44
N GLY A 129 19.21 3.02 -6.76
CA GLY A 129 19.84 1.89 -6.07
C GLY A 129 19.27 1.61 -4.69
N ARG A 130 18.05 2.06 -4.38
CA ARG A 130 17.40 1.82 -3.08
C ARG A 130 16.60 0.52 -3.10
N SER A 131 16.41 -0.08 -1.93
CA SER A 131 15.45 -1.18 -1.77
C SER A 131 14.04 -0.62 -1.85
N VAL A 132 13.20 -1.23 -2.68
CA VAL A 132 11.82 -0.80 -2.92
C VAL A 132 10.90 -1.97 -2.63
N ILE A 133 9.80 -1.69 -1.93
CA ILE A 133 8.70 -2.62 -1.74
C ILE A 133 7.47 -1.97 -2.33
N LEU A 134 6.90 -2.56 -3.38
CA LEU A 134 5.67 -2.11 -4.02
C LEU A 134 4.59 -3.15 -3.81
N ILE A 135 3.49 -2.78 -3.15
CA ILE A 135 2.34 -3.65 -2.94
C ILE A 135 1.13 -3.06 -3.65
N ASP A 136 0.47 -3.88 -4.46
CA ASP A 136 -0.72 -3.51 -5.21
C ASP A 136 -1.79 -4.61 -5.12
N GLY A 137 -3.02 -4.21 -4.77
CA GLY A 137 -4.20 -5.06 -4.71
C GLY A 137 -4.65 -5.59 -6.07
N LYS A 138 -4.54 -4.77 -7.12
CA LYS A 138 -5.05 -5.07 -8.47
C LYS A 138 -3.99 -5.72 -9.36
N GLY A 139 -2.74 -5.28 -9.22
CA GLY A 139 -1.58 -5.78 -9.98
C GLY A 139 -1.19 -4.88 -11.16
N ASP A 140 -1.99 -3.88 -11.51
CA ASP A 140 -1.71 -2.92 -12.59
C ASP A 140 -0.47 -2.09 -12.28
N ALA A 141 -0.34 -1.54 -11.07
CA ALA A 141 0.82 -0.74 -10.66
C ALA A 141 2.09 -1.60 -10.59
N CYS A 142 1.96 -2.86 -10.16
CA CYS A 142 3.06 -3.82 -10.20
C CYS A 142 3.50 -4.10 -11.65
N THR A 143 2.54 -4.30 -12.56
CA THR A 143 2.81 -4.55 -13.98
C THR A 143 3.48 -3.34 -14.62
N ASP A 144 2.93 -2.14 -14.41
CA ASP A 144 3.48 -0.88 -14.92
C ASP A 144 4.93 -0.65 -14.46
N PHE A 145 5.21 -0.95 -13.17
CA PHE A 145 6.56 -0.87 -12.62
C PHE A 145 7.51 -1.90 -13.27
N LEU A 146 7.09 -3.16 -13.39
CA LEU A 146 7.91 -4.23 -13.97
C LEU A 146 8.24 -4.02 -15.45
N GLU A 147 7.37 -3.33 -16.20
CA GLU A 147 7.63 -2.98 -17.61
C GLU A 147 8.65 -1.84 -17.78
N ARG A 148 8.96 -1.09 -16.71
CA ARG A 148 9.69 0.18 -16.78
C ARG A 148 10.90 0.27 -15.86
N VAL A 149 11.07 -0.68 -14.94
CA VAL A 149 12.25 -0.79 -14.08
C VAL A 149 13.51 -0.95 -14.94
N ASP A 150 14.63 -0.35 -14.51
CA ASP A 150 15.91 -0.43 -15.22
C ASP A 150 16.33 -1.91 -15.37
N PRO A 151 16.63 -2.38 -16.60
CA PRO A 151 17.10 -3.73 -16.85
C PRO A 151 18.31 -4.16 -16.01
N LYS A 152 19.17 -3.22 -15.59
CA LYS A 152 20.31 -3.49 -14.70
C LYS A 152 19.90 -4.01 -13.33
N ARG A 153 18.66 -3.75 -12.91
CA ARG A 153 18.12 -4.15 -11.61
C ARG A 153 17.28 -5.43 -11.67
N HIS A 154 17.10 -6.05 -12.85
CA HIS A 154 16.26 -7.25 -12.99
C HIS A 154 16.64 -8.38 -12.03
N ASP A 155 17.93 -8.53 -11.76
CA ASP A 155 18.47 -9.54 -10.87
C ASP A 155 18.09 -9.33 -9.39
N ASP A 156 17.75 -8.09 -9.03
CA ASP A 156 17.36 -7.72 -7.67
C ASP A 156 15.85 -7.82 -7.46
N ILE A 157 15.07 -8.13 -8.51
CA ILE A 157 13.60 -8.13 -8.44
C ILE A 157 13.09 -9.47 -7.93
N VAL A 158 12.25 -9.40 -6.90
CA VAL A 158 11.50 -10.52 -6.35
C VAL A 158 10.02 -10.21 -6.48
N VAL A 159 9.30 -11.03 -7.24
CA VAL A 159 7.86 -10.89 -7.43
C VAL A 159 7.13 -11.92 -6.59
N PHE A 160 6.36 -11.46 -5.61
CA PHE A 160 5.37 -12.28 -4.92
C PHE A 160 4.06 -12.19 -5.68
N ASP A 161 3.71 -13.30 -6.32
CA ASP A 161 2.43 -13.48 -6.99
C ASP A 161 1.90 -14.88 -6.64
N PRO A 162 0.80 -14.98 -5.87
CA PRO A 162 0.22 -16.25 -5.47
C PRO A 162 -0.42 -16.98 -6.65
N THR A 163 -0.77 -16.28 -7.73
CA THR A 163 -1.42 -16.89 -8.88
C THR A 163 -0.43 -17.50 -9.87
N ASP A 164 0.86 -17.27 -9.63
CA ASP A 164 1.94 -17.92 -10.36
C ASP A 164 1.95 -19.43 -10.11
N SER A 165 2.17 -20.20 -11.19
CA SER A 165 2.45 -21.64 -11.14
C SER A 165 3.65 -22.06 -10.29
N CYS A 166 4.60 -21.14 -10.08
CA CYS A 166 5.81 -21.32 -9.31
C CYS A 166 5.98 -20.16 -8.33
N PRO A 167 5.13 -20.05 -7.30
CA PRO A 167 5.11 -18.89 -6.42
C PRO A 167 6.39 -18.80 -5.59
N VAL A 168 6.86 -17.57 -5.37
CA VAL A 168 7.96 -17.29 -4.44
C VAL A 168 7.50 -17.55 -3.02
N GLY A 169 8.16 -18.50 -2.34
CA GLY A 169 7.78 -18.87 -0.98
C GLY A 169 8.09 -17.82 0.07
N VAL A 170 7.34 -17.88 1.16
CA VAL A 170 7.59 -17.10 2.37
C VAL A 170 7.82 -18.07 3.52
N SER A 171 9.05 -18.17 3.98
CA SER A 171 9.32 -18.92 5.21
C SER A 171 8.87 -18.09 6.42
N ALA A 172 8.02 -18.70 7.24
CA ALA A 172 7.43 -18.05 8.42
C ALA A 172 8.29 -18.19 9.69
N PHE A 173 9.18 -19.19 9.74
CA PHE A 173 9.96 -19.57 10.92
C PHE A 173 11.47 -19.48 10.60
N VAL A 174 11.94 -18.28 10.28
CA VAL A 174 13.31 -18.02 9.79
C VAL A 174 14.28 -17.65 10.92
N ASP A 175 13.78 -17.25 12.10
CA ASP A 175 14.62 -16.74 13.18
C ASP A 175 15.29 -17.87 13.98
N ASP A 176 16.52 -17.61 14.46
CA ASP A 176 17.20 -18.44 15.46
C ASP A 176 16.50 -18.37 16.84
N GLN A 177 15.46 -17.53 16.94
CA GLN A 177 14.58 -17.36 18.09
C GLN A 177 13.17 -17.87 17.75
N PRO A 178 12.88 -19.16 18.00
CA PRO A 178 11.58 -19.77 17.71
C PRO A 178 10.38 -19.05 18.33
N GLU A 179 10.52 -18.60 19.57
CA GLU A 179 9.48 -17.88 20.32
C GLU A 179 9.06 -16.61 19.58
N ARG A 180 10.04 -15.84 19.11
CA ARG A 180 9.79 -14.59 18.39
C ARG A 180 9.10 -14.85 17.06
N SER A 181 9.55 -15.86 16.30
CA SER A 181 8.89 -16.23 15.03
C SER A 181 7.43 -16.63 15.27
N ALA A 182 7.17 -17.42 16.31
CA ALA A 182 5.82 -17.84 16.66
C ALA A 182 4.93 -16.67 17.10
N ASP A 183 5.43 -15.79 17.97
CA ASP A 183 4.73 -14.59 18.45
C ASP A 183 4.36 -13.64 17.32
N VAL A 184 5.23 -13.53 16.32
CA VAL A 184 5.01 -12.67 15.15
C VAL A 184 3.86 -13.19 14.33
N ILE A 185 3.91 -14.45 13.91
CA ILE A 185 2.82 -15.07 13.16
C ILE A 185 1.52 -15.04 13.97
N PHE A 186 1.61 -15.29 15.27
CA PHE A 186 0.46 -15.19 16.18
C PHE A 186 -0.14 -13.78 16.20
N GLY A 187 0.70 -12.75 16.28
CA GLY A 187 0.31 -11.35 16.17
C GLY A 187 -0.40 -11.04 14.86
N VAL A 188 0.07 -11.61 13.74
CA VAL A 188 -0.60 -11.50 12.43
C VAL A 188 -2.02 -12.06 12.49
N PHE A 189 -2.20 -13.28 12.98
CA PHE A 189 -3.52 -13.89 13.11
C PHE A 189 -4.43 -13.13 14.08
N ARG A 190 -3.90 -12.63 15.20
CA ARG A 190 -4.66 -11.75 16.11
C ARG A 190 -5.09 -10.45 15.44
N SER A 191 -4.22 -9.85 14.62
CA SER A 191 -4.54 -8.63 13.89
C SER A 191 -5.57 -8.86 12.79
N LEU A 192 -5.54 -10.03 12.14
CA LEU A 192 -6.49 -10.44 11.11
C LEU A 192 -7.89 -10.75 11.64
N TYR A 193 -7.98 -11.48 12.76
CA TYR A 193 -9.25 -11.98 13.30
C TYR A 193 -9.76 -11.20 14.52
N GLY A 194 -8.92 -10.36 15.14
CA GLY A 194 -9.29 -9.55 16.30
C GLY A 194 -9.95 -10.38 17.41
N ASP A 195 -11.06 -9.87 17.92
CA ASP A 195 -11.86 -10.52 18.97
C ASP A 195 -12.53 -11.82 18.50
N GLN A 196 -12.59 -12.10 17.19
CA GLN A 196 -13.11 -13.37 16.68
C GLN A 196 -12.18 -14.55 16.98
N LEU A 197 -10.92 -14.29 17.33
CA LEU A 197 -9.97 -15.28 17.82
C LEU A 197 -10.10 -15.38 19.34
N GLY A 198 -11.07 -16.16 19.81
CA GLY A 198 -11.32 -16.35 21.25
C GLY A 198 -10.11 -16.92 22.01
N PRO A 199 -10.09 -16.82 23.36
CA PRO A 199 -8.93 -17.18 24.17
C PRO A 199 -8.40 -18.60 23.92
N ARG A 200 -9.31 -19.59 23.84
CA ARG A 200 -8.94 -20.99 23.56
C ARG A 200 -8.30 -21.19 22.18
N SER A 201 -8.82 -20.51 21.15
CA SER A 201 -8.23 -20.57 19.81
C SER A 201 -6.89 -19.85 19.75
N SER A 202 -6.73 -18.79 20.54
CA SER A 202 -5.47 -18.08 20.69
C SER A 202 -4.40 -18.97 21.32
N ASP A 203 -4.71 -19.63 22.45
CA ASP A 203 -3.78 -20.53 23.14
C ASP A 203 -3.37 -21.71 22.23
N LEU A 204 -4.34 -22.31 21.55
CA LEU A 204 -4.09 -23.42 20.62
C LEU A 204 -3.23 -22.98 19.43
N LEU A 205 -3.51 -21.82 18.85
CA LEU A 205 -2.73 -21.27 17.76
C LEU A 205 -1.29 -20.99 18.20
N HIS A 206 -1.11 -20.34 19.35
CA HIS A 206 0.20 -19.98 19.89
C HIS A 206 1.05 -21.22 20.17
N ALA A 207 0.48 -22.22 20.86
CA ALA A 207 1.17 -23.48 21.14
C ALA A 207 1.56 -24.23 19.85
N ALA A 208 0.69 -24.23 18.84
CA ALA A 208 0.97 -24.85 17.55
C ALA A 208 2.08 -24.11 16.79
N LEU A 209 2.04 -22.79 16.71
CA LEU A 209 3.09 -21.97 16.08
C LEU A 209 4.43 -22.14 16.78
N LEU A 210 4.45 -22.11 18.11
CA LEU A 210 5.67 -22.29 18.90
C LEU A 210 6.28 -23.69 18.71
N THR A 211 5.43 -24.71 18.61
CA THR A 211 5.88 -26.08 18.30
C THR A 211 6.53 -26.14 16.93
N LEU A 212 5.89 -25.59 15.89
CA LEU A 212 6.43 -25.58 14.53
C LEU A 212 7.75 -24.81 14.45
N ALA A 213 7.84 -23.66 15.13
CA ALA A 213 9.05 -22.86 15.18
C ALA A 213 10.22 -23.59 15.88
N ARG A 214 9.97 -24.22 17.04
CA ARG A 214 11.01 -24.92 17.81
C ARG A 214 11.52 -26.20 17.15
N VAL A 215 10.66 -26.92 16.43
CA VAL A 215 11.11 -28.09 15.65
C VAL A 215 12.10 -27.66 14.55
N GLY A 216 11.89 -26.48 13.97
CA GLY A 216 12.66 -25.98 12.83
C GLY A 216 12.33 -26.73 11.53
N GLY A 217 12.56 -26.06 10.39
CA GLY A 217 12.28 -26.66 9.07
C GLY A 217 10.80 -26.95 8.80
N CYS A 218 9.88 -26.33 9.55
CA CYS A 218 8.44 -26.40 9.32
C CYS A 218 7.97 -25.24 8.44
N SER A 219 6.84 -25.42 7.76
CA SER A 219 6.13 -24.33 7.06
C SER A 219 4.88 -23.92 7.80
N LEU A 220 4.32 -22.75 7.46
CA LEU A 220 3.05 -22.30 8.03
C LEU A 220 1.88 -23.21 7.58
N ALA A 221 1.97 -23.81 6.39
CA ALA A 221 0.97 -24.77 5.91
C ALA A 221 0.87 -26.07 6.74
N MET A 222 1.84 -26.35 7.63
CA MET A 222 1.76 -27.48 8.56
C MET A 222 0.82 -27.20 9.75
N LEU A 223 0.39 -25.96 9.94
CA LEU A 223 -0.45 -25.55 11.07
C LEU A 223 -1.81 -26.28 11.12
N PRO A 224 -2.59 -26.42 10.03
CA PRO A 224 -3.78 -27.27 10.04
C PRO A 224 -3.47 -28.75 10.30
N MET A 225 -2.29 -29.23 9.88
CA MET A 225 -1.88 -30.63 9.99
C MET A 225 -1.54 -31.00 11.43
N ILE A 226 -0.78 -30.18 12.16
CA ILE A 226 -0.46 -30.45 13.56
C ILE A 226 -1.74 -30.48 14.42
N LEU A 227 -2.72 -29.64 14.10
CA LEU A 227 -4.00 -29.64 14.80
C LEU A 227 -4.82 -30.91 14.51
N SER A 228 -4.91 -31.32 13.24
CA SER A 228 -5.88 -32.34 12.80
C SER A 228 -5.33 -33.76 12.66
N ASN A 229 -4.02 -33.92 12.40
CA ASN A 229 -3.41 -35.22 12.08
C ASN A 229 -2.45 -35.67 13.19
N ALA A 230 -2.86 -36.69 13.95
CA ALA A 230 -2.05 -37.25 15.04
C ALA A 230 -0.71 -37.84 14.58
N ALA A 231 -0.65 -38.39 13.35
CA ALA A 231 0.58 -38.96 12.79
C ALA A 231 1.63 -37.87 12.48
N VAL A 232 1.20 -36.65 12.15
CA VAL A 232 2.08 -35.49 12.00
C VAL A 232 2.40 -34.88 13.36
N ARG A 233 1.40 -34.73 14.22
CA ARG A 233 1.55 -34.05 15.51
C ARG A 233 2.51 -34.76 16.46
N ARG A 234 2.33 -36.07 16.70
CA ARG A 234 3.08 -36.80 17.73
C ARG A 234 4.61 -36.75 17.51
N PRO A 235 5.15 -36.96 16.30
CA PRO A 235 6.59 -36.82 16.05
C PRO A 235 7.11 -35.40 16.27
N LEU A 236 6.35 -34.36 15.89
CA LEU A 236 6.75 -32.97 16.09
C LEU A 236 6.76 -32.59 17.57
N VAL A 237 5.71 -32.97 18.31
CA VAL A 237 5.60 -32.74 19.75
C VAL A 237 6.71 -33.48 20.51
N ALA A 238 7.02 -34.72 20.15
CA ALA A 238 8.08 -35.50 20.80
C ALA A 238 9.46 -34.81 20.73
N LYS A 239 9.74 -34.05 19.65
CA LYS A 239 11.00 -33.30 19.52
C LYS A 239 11.12 -32.10 20.46
N VAL A 240 10.00 -31.50 20.88
CA VAL A 240 9.99 -30.26 21.69
C VAL A 240 9.55 -30.46 23.13
N ALA A 241 8.74 -31.50 23.40
CA ALA A 241 8.18 -31.75 24.73
C ALA A 241 9.26 -32.03 25.79
N GLY A 242 10.37 -32.66 25.40
CA GLY A 242 11.50 -32.90 26.31
C GLY A 242 12.23 -31.62 26.75
N SER A 243 12.33 -30.63 25.86
CA SER A 243 12.97 -29.33 26.16
C SER A 243 12.08 -28.39 26.97
N ASP A 244 10.76 -28.58 26.92
CA ASP A 244 9.79 -27.76 27.65
C ASP A 244 8.65 -28.62 28.21
N PRO A 245 8.90 -29.40 29.29
CA PRO A 245 7.91 -30.31 29.85
C PRO A 245 6.71 -29.58 30.46
N LEU A 246 6.94 -28.40 31.03
CA LEU A 246 5.91 -27.62 31.74
C LEU A 246 5.05 -26.76 30.80
N GLY A 247 5.61 -26.27 29.70
CA GLY A 247 4.87 -25.51 28.68
C GLY A 247 4.26 -26.41 27.62
N LEU A 248 4.95 -26.57 26.49
CA LEU A 248 4.44 -27.35 25.35
C LEU A 248 4.17 -28.82 25.70
N GLY A 249 5.00 -29.44 26.54
CA GLY A 249 4.81 -30.85 26.96
C GLY A 249 3.47 -31.06 27.67
N ALA A 250 3.19 -30.27 28.71
CA ALA A 250 1.93 -30.32 29.45
C ALA A 250 0.72 -29.95 28.57
N PHE A 251 0.86 -28.92 27.73
CA PHE A 251 -0.21 -28.50 26.81
C PHE A 251 -0.63 -29.63 25.86
N TRP A 252 0.34 -30.25 25.17
CA TRP A 252 0.04 -31.32 24.22
C TRP A 252 -0.40 -32.62 24.90
N ALA A 253 0.09 -32.91 26.11
CA ALA A 253 -0.41 -34.03 26.91
C ALA A 253 -1.91 -33.87 27.24
N HIS A 254 -2.33 -32.66 27.64
CA HIS A 254 -3.73 -32.35 27.84
C HIS A 254 -4.54 -32.48 26.54
N PHE A 255 -4.02 -31.96 25.42
CA PHE A 255 -4.69 -32.04 24.12
C PHE A 255 -4.84 -33.48 23.58
N GLU A 256 -3.86 -34.36 23.84
CA GLU A 256 -3.94 -35.79 23.49
C GLU A 256 -4.93 -36.55 24.40
N ALA A 257 -5.15 -36.09 25.64
CA ALA A 257 -6.10 -36.71 26.56
C ALA A 257 -7.57 -36.45 26.20
N LEU A 258 -7.85 -35.43 25.38
CA LEU A 258 -9.19 -35.16 24.85
C LEU A 258 -9.67 -36.30 23.95
N SER A 259 -10.97 -36.61 24.02
CA SER A 259 -11.61 -37.48 23.02
C SER A 259 -11.57 -36.85 21.62
N ASP A 260 -11.70 -37.67 20.58
CA ASP A 260 -11.68 -37.16 19.20
C ASP A 260 -12.81 -36.15 18.90
N ALA A 261 -13.97 -36.33 19.55
CA ALA A 261 -15.10 -35.40 19.45
C ALA A 261 -14.79 -34.05 20.12
N GLU A 262 -14.26 -34.06 21.34
CA GLU A 262 -13.86 -32.84 22.06
C GLU A 262 -12.74 -32.11 21.33
N ARG A 263 -11.74 -32.85 20.84
CA ARG A 263 -10.62 -32.29 20.08
C ARG A 263 -11.12 -31.61 18.81
N SER A 264 -12.03 -32.25 18.07
CA SER A 264 -12.62 -31.66 16.86
C SER A 264 -13.38 -30.36 17.18
N HIS A 265 -14.13 -30.33 18.28
CA HIS A 265 -14.84 -29.14 18.75
C HIS A 265 -13.87 -28.00 19.15
N VAL A 266 -12.76 -28.32 19.81
CA VAL A 266 -11.72 -27.35 20.19
C VAL A 266 -11.00 -26.77 18.95
N ILE A 267 -10.72 -27.60 17.94
CA ILE A 267 -10.03 -27.18 16.72
C ILE A 267 -10.93 -26.34 15.81
N ALA A 268 -12.22 -26.67 15.70
CA ALA A 268 -13.11 -26.13 14.66
C ALA A 268 -13.10 -24.59 14.53
N PRO A 269 -13.17 -23.78 15.60
CA PRO A 269 -13.17 -22.32 15.49
C PRO A 269 -11.85 -21.73 14.94
N LEU A 270 -10.72 -22.40 15.21
CA LEU A 270 -9.42 -22.02 14.66
C LEU A 270 -9.29 -22.51 13.22
N ARG A 271 -9.68 -23.76 12.93
CA ARG A 271 -9.65 -24.33 11.58
C ARG A 271 -10.44 -23.49 10.58
N ASN A 272 -11.62 -23.01 10.93
CA ASN A 272 -12.43 -22.14 10.06
C ASN A 272 -11.70 -20.86 9.64
N LYS A 273 -10.74 -20.39 10.45
CA LYS A 273 -9.90 -19.22 10.14
C LYS A 273 -8.66 -19.61 9.32
N LEU A 274 -8.09 -20.79 9.58
CA LEU A 274 -6.92 -21.27 8.84
C LEU A 274 -7.27 -21.72 7.41
N ASP A 275 -8.46 -22.31 7.22
CA ASP A 275 -8.86 -22.94 5.97
C ASP A 275 -8.83 -21.99 4.75
N PRO A 276 -9.34 -20.75 4.83
CA PRO A 276 -9.25 -19.80 3.72
C PRO A 276 -7.83 -19.45 3.26
N ILE A 277 -6.82 -19.61 4.12
CA ILE A 277 -5.42 -19.22 3.83
C ILE A 277 -4.55 -20.43 3.52
N LEU A 278 -4.66 -21.48 4.33
CA LEU A 278 -3.70 -22.58 4.37
C LEU A 278 -4.26 -23.90 3.84
N THR A 279 -5.57 -24.05 3.67
CA THR A 279 -6.19 -25.34 3.29
C THR A 279 -6.94 -25.28 1.96
N LEU A 280 -7.80 -24.29 1.75
CA LEU A 280 -8.73 -24.27 0.61
C LEU A 280 -8.11 -23.68 -0.66
N ARG A 281 -6.91 -23.11 -0.56
CA ARG A 281 -6.27 -22.37 -1.65
C ARG A 281 -4.87 -22.91 -1.92
N PRO A 282 -4.68 -23.78 -2.92
CA PRO A 282 -3.38 -24.35 -3.26
C PRO A 282 -2.31 -23.29 -3.54
N SER A 283 -2.68 -22.16 -4.16
CA SER A 283 -1.77 -21.03 -4.41
C SER A 283 -1.15 -20.45 -3.14
N LEU A 284 -2.00 -20.05 -2.18
CA LEU A 284 -1.55 -19.51 -0.89
C LEU A 284 -0.85 -20.59 -0.07
N ARG A 285 -1.37 -21.83 -0.08
CA ARG A 285 -0.74 -22.96 0.59
C ARG A 285 0.65 -23.25 0.04
N ALA A 286 0.88 -23.15 -1.27
CA ALA A 286 2.20 -23.35 -1.86
C ALA A 286 3.17 -22.21 -1.54
N MET A 287 2.67 -20.98 -1.38
CA MET A 287 3.50 -19.84 -0.98
C MET A 287 3.95 -19.95 0.49
N PHE A 288 3.01 -20.24 1.40
CA PHE A 288 3.26 -20.38 2.85
C PHE A 288 3.69 -21.80 3.27
N GLY A 289 3.69 -22.73 2.32
CA GLY A 289 4.03 -24.14 2.51
C GLY A 289 5.52 -24.44 2.38
N GLN A 290 6.32 -23.44 1.98
CA GLN A 290 7.76 -23.57 1.81
C GLN A 290 8.46 -23.36 3.15
N ALA A 291 8.96 -24.44 3.75
CA ALA A 291 9.72 -24.38 4.99
C ALA A 291 10.99 -23.52 4.86
N ARG A 292 11.65 -23.61 3.70
CA ARG A 292 12.76 -22.75 3.30
C ARG A 292 12.38 -22.05 2.00
N SER A 293 12.43 -20.72 2.00
CA SER A 293 12.26 -19.89 0.81
C SER A 293 13.61 -19.60 0.17
N GLN A 294 13.62 -19.45 -1.15
CA GLN A 294 14.84 -19.07 -1.89
C GLN A 294 15.18 -17.59 -1.70
N PHE A 295 14.19 -16.76 -1.36
CA PHE A 295 14.38 -15.37 -0.95
C PHE A 295 14.11 -15.21 0.54
N SER A 296 14.97 -14.45 1.23
CA SER A 296 14.78 -14.11 2.64
C SER A 296 14.38 -12.65 2.76
N LEU A 297 13.31 -12.35 3.51
CA LEU A 297 12.93 -10.95 3.81
C LEU A 297 14.05 -10.20 4.57
N ARG A 298 14.96 -10.92 5.25
CA ARG A 298 16.14 -10.31 5.88
C ARG A 298 17.07 -9.66 4.86
N ASP A 299 17.09 -10.13 3.62
CA ASP A 299 17.89 -9.52 2.54
C ASP A 299 17.46 -8.08 2.22
N LEU A 300 16.21 -7.69 2.52
CA LEU A 300 15.75 -6.30 2.37
C LEU A 300 16.43 -5.36 3.38
N PHE A 301 16.73 -5.87 4.57
CA PHE A 301 16.92 -5.06 5.78
C PHE A 301 18.27 -5.24 6.46
N LEU A 302 18.85 -6.43 6.41
CA LEU A 302 20.04 -6.78 7.18
C LEU A 302 21.28 -6.99 6.31
N GLU A 303 21.10 -7.30 5.03
CA GLU A 303 22.21 -7.49 4.09
C GLU A 303 22.68 -6.14 3.51
N PRO A 304 23.88 -5.65 3.85
CA PRO A 304 24.34 -4.31 3.47
C PRO A 304 24.63 -4.18 1.98
N ASP A 305 24.96 -5.28 1.30
CA ASP A 305 25.33 -5.29 -0.12
C ASP A 305 24.15 -5.58 -1.05
N LYS A 306 23.01 -6.02 -0.50
CA LYS A 306 21.80 -6.31 -1.28
C LYS A 306 20.83 -5.14 -1.26
N ARG A 307 20.22 -4.82 -2.40
CA ARG A 307 19.17 -3.80 -2.51
C ARG A 307 17.93 -4.35 -3.24
N PRO A 308 17.31 -5.43 -2.73
CA PRO A 308 16.26 -6.11 -3.47
C PRO A 308 15.04 -5.19 -3.69
N ILE A 309 14.38 -5.42 -4.82
CA ILE A 309 13.13 -4.77 -5.21
C ILE A 309 12.04 -5.83 -5.08
N VAL A 310 11.18 -5.66 -4.09
CA VAL A 310 10.10 -6.61 -3.79
C VAL A 310 8.79 -6.06 -4.34
N VAL A 311 8.21 -6.79 -5.29
CA VAL A 311 6.94 -6.44 -5.93
C VAL A 311 5.90 -7.46 -5.50
N ILE A 312 4.86 -7.02 -4.81
CA ILE A 312 3.81 -7.88 -4.26
C ILE A 312 2.52 -7.59 -5.02
N SER A 313 2.20 -8.48 -5.96
CA SER A 313 1.00 -8.45 -6.78
C SER A 313 -0.06 -9.33 -6.12
N LEU A 314 -1.07 -8.74 -5.48
CA LEU A 314 -2.04 -9.50 -4.67
C LEU A 314 -3.06 -10.29 -5.51
N GLY A 315 -3.21 -9.99 -6.81
CA GLY A 315 -4.06 -10.75 -7.73
C GLY A 315 -5.53 -10.85 -7.27
N SER A 316 -6.09 -9.75 -6.76
CA SER A 316 -7.42 -9.75 -6.12
C SER A 316 -8.56 -10.29 -6.99
N ALA A 317 -8.44 -10.22 -8.33
CA ALA A 317 -9.42 -10.79 -9.25
C ALA A 317 -9.46 -12.33 -9.22
N GLU A 318 -8.30 -12.98 -9.09
CA GLU A 318 -8.17 -14.45 -9.17
C GLU A 318 -8.26 -15.09 -7.78
N LEU A 319 -7.64 -14.48 -6.77
CA LEU A 319 -7.77 -14.93 -5.39
C LEU A 319 -9.12 -14.52 -4.77
N GLY A 320 -9.77 -13.48 -5.28
CA GLY A 320 -10.84 -12.82 -4.57
C GLY A 320 -10.32 -11.97 -3.39
N PRO A 321 -11.15 -11.02 -2.93
CA PRO A 321 -10.72 -9.92 -2.06
C PRO A 321 -10.21 -10.38 -0.69
N GLU A 322 -10.78 -11.45 -0.14
CA GLU A 322 -10.41 -11.94 1.19
C GLU A 322 -9.02 -12.56 1.22
N GLY A 323 -8.65 -13.41 0.25
CA GLY A 323 -7.31 -14.01 0.23
C GLY A 323 -6.22 -13.04 -0.17
N ALA A 324 -6.49 -12.12 -1.11
CA ALA A 324 -5.57 -11.03 -1.42
C ALA A 324 -5.25 -10.18 -0.18
N ARG A 325 -6.30 -9.82 0.59
CA ARG A 325 -6.16 -9.12 1.88
C ARG A 325 -5.35 -9.92 2.88
N LEU A 326 -5.68 -11.19 3.09
CA LEU A 326 -5.00 -12.04 4.08
C LEU A 326 -3.51 -12.20 3.73
N MET A 327 -3.21 -12.41 2.45
CA MET A 327 -1.84 -12.52 1.97
C MET A 327 -1.06 -11.22 2.15
N GLY A 328 -1.61 -10.09 1.69
CA GLY A 328 -0.98 -8.78 1.84
C GLY A 328 -0.73 -8.43 3.31
N SER A 329 -1.68 -8.80 4.18
CA SER A 329 -1.57 -8.61 5.63
C SER A 329 -0.42 -9.41 6.24
N ILE A 330 -0.32 -10.71 5.93
CA ILE A 330 0.74 -11.59 6.43
C ILE A 330 2.10 -11.09 5.93
N LEU A 331 2.23 -10.80 4.64
CA LEU A 331 3.47 -10.30 4.05
C LEU A 331 3.91 -8.98 4.67
N LEU A 332 3.00 -8.01 4.79
CA LEU A 332 3.30 -6.71 5.38
C LEU A 332 3.75 -6.83 6.85
N ALA A 333 3.09 -7.71 7.62
CA ALA A 333 3.47 -7.94 9.01
C ALA A 333 4.84 -8.64 9.15
N LEU A 334 5.15 -9.60 8.27
CA LEU A 334 6.47 -10.24 8.21
C LEU A 334 7.57 -9.25 7.82
N ILE A 335 7.31 -8.39 6.84
CA ILE A 335 8.21 -7.29 6.43
C ILE A 335 8.43 -6.35 7.63
N TRP A 336 7.36 -5.95 8.32
CA TRP A 336 7.44 -5.06 9.48
C TRP A 336 8.23 -5.68 10.63
N GLN A 337 8.00 -6.95 10.93
CA GLN A 337 8.81 -7.67 11.92
C GLN A 337 10.28 -7.69 11.54
N THR A 338 10.59 -8.02 10.29
CA THR A 338 11.98 -8.12 9.83
C THR A 338 12.65 -6.76 9.94
N ALA A 339 11.94 -5.68 9.63
CA ALA A 339 12.42 -4.33 9.84
C ALA A 339 12.74 -4.01 11.31
N GLN A 340 11.96 -4.52 12.27
CA GLN A 340 12.21 -4.31 13.70
C GLN A 340 13.51 -4.94 14.20
N GLU A 341 14.06 -5.95 13.51
CA GLU A 341 15.38 -6.52 13.81
C GLU A 341 16.50 -5.47 13.71
N ARG A 342 16.31 -4.44 12.88
CA ARG A 342 17.25 -3.32 12.69
C ARG A 342 17.38 -2.43 13.92
N THR A 343 16.54 -2.60 14.94
CA THR A 343 16.70 -1.93 16.26
C THR A 343 18.09 -2.21 16.84
N ARG A 344 18.65 -3.40 16.57
CA ARG A 344 20.00 -3.80 17.02
C ARG A 344 21.14 -3.13 16.23
N LEU A 345 20.86 -2.57 15.06
CA LEU A 345 21.87 -1.93 14.19
C LEU A 345 22.04 -0.44 14.53
N PRO A 346 23.24 0.15 14.44
CA PRO A 346 23.43 1.60 14.50
C PRO A 346 22.67 2.33 13.39
N GLN A 347 22.22 3.56 13.65
CA GLN A 347 21.42 4.33 12.69
C GLN A 347 22.16 4.58 11.35
N SER A 348 23.48 4.69 11.35
CA SER A 348 24.30 4.87 10.15
C SER A 348 24.30 3.66 9.22
N GLN A 349 24.04 2.46 9.74
CA GLN A 349 23.98 1.22 8.96
C GLN A 349 22.57 0.94 8.44
N ARG A 350 21.59 1.78 8.80
CA ARG A 350 20.19 1.61 8.41
C ARG A 350 19.93 2.27 7.05
N HIS A 351 20.19 1.54 5.95
CA HIS A 351 19.84 2.00 4.59
C HIS A 351 18.33 2.18 4.40
N PRO A 352 17.87 3.15 3.59
CA PRO A 352 16.44 3.39 3.40
C PRO A 352 15.79 2.24 2.61
N VAL A 353 14.66 1.73 3.13
CA VAL A 353 13.76 0.82 2.42
C VAL A 353 12.46 1.55 2.14
N MET A 354 12.13 1.73 0.86
CA MET A 354 11.00 2.54 0.39
C MET A 354 9.78 1.66 0.17
N LEU A 355 8.75 1.85 0.99
CA LEU A 355 7.50 1.10 0.92
C LEU A 355 6.40 1.94 0.26
N TYR A 356 5.86 1.41 -0.83
CA TYR A 356 4.76 1.96 -1.61
C TYR A 356 3.56 1.02 -1.51
N LEU A 357 2.47 1.52 -0.94
CA LEU A 357 1.23 0.79 -0.83
C LEU A 357 0.17 1.47 -1.69
N ASP A 358 -0.18 0.84 -2.82
CA ASP A 358 -1.37 1.23 -3.57
C ASP A 358 -2.60 0.54 -2.98
N GLU A 359 -3.73 1.24 -2.99
CA GLU A 359 -4.99 0.79 -2.38
C GLU A 359 -4.81 0.20 -0.96
N PHE A 360 -4.03 0.85 -0.09
CA PHE A 360 -3.59 0.26 1.18
C PHE A 360 -4.76 -0.12 2.11
N GLN A 361 -5.93 0.49 1.96
CA GLN A 361 -7.15 0.11 2.69
C GLN A 361 -7.57 -1.34 2.47
N GLU A 362 -7.20 -1.95 1.33
CA GLU A 362 -7.50 -3.35 1.03
C GLU A 362 -6.66 -4.31 1.90
N ILE A 363 -5.47 -3.85 2.30
CA ILE A 363 -4.46 -4.58 3.07
C ILE A 363 -4.60 -4.30 4.57
N VAL A 364 -5.04 -3.10 4.97
CA VAL A 364 -4.78 -2.50 6.29
C VAL A 364 -6.02 -2.47 7.20
N ARG A 365 -6.91 -3.48 7.15
CA ARG A 365 -7.87 -3.67 8.27
C ARG A 365 -7.21 -4.10 9.61
N LEU A 366 -5.88 -4.10 9.65
CA LEU A 366 -5.03 -4.53 10.76
C LEU A 366 -4.81 -3.41 11.78
N GLY A 367 -4.87 -3.74 13.07
CA GLY A 367 -4.68 -2.82 14.18
C GLY A 367 -3.25 -2.33 14.44
N ASP A 368 -2.25 -2.75 13.64
CA ASP A 368 -0.81 -2.55 13.93
C ASP A 368 -0.07 -1.61 12.94
N LEU A 369 -0.66 -1.28 11.77
CA LEU A 369 0.04 -0.32 10.88
C LEU A 369 0.13 1.07 11.53
N ALA A 370 -0.84 1.46 12.34
CA ALA A 370 -0.83 2.76 13.03
C ALA A 370 0.43 2.92 13.91
N ASP A 371 0.76 1.88 14.68
CA ASP A 371 1.97 1.83 15.49
C ASP A 371 3.23 1.76 14.62
N ALA A 372 3.17 1.03 13.50
CA ALA A 372 4.27 0.97 12.55
C ALA A 372 4.62 2.34 11.94
N LEU A 373 3.61 3.15 11.57
CA LEU A 373 3.82 4.51 11.06
C LEU A 373 4.62 5.40 12.03
N GLY A 374 4.41 5.21 13.34
CA GLY A 374 5.13 5.95 14.38
C GLY A 374 6.60 5.51 14.55
N ARG A 375 6.91 4.23 14.33
CA ARG A 375 8.25 3.65 14.61
C ARG A 375 9.14 3.50 13.37
N ALA A 376 8.56 3.46 12.17
CA ALA A 376 9.26 3.09 10.93
C ALA A 376 10.49 3.94 10.63
N ARG A 377 10.41 5.25 10.90
CA ARG A 377 11.55 6.17 10.72
C ARG A 377 12.79 5.72 11.46
N GLY A 378 12.63 5.27 12.71
CA GLY A 378 13.75 4.78 13.52
C GLY A 378 14.43 3.57 12.88
N LEU A 379 13.66 2.72 12.21
CA LEU A 379 14.15 1.50 11.56
C LEU A 379 14.73 1.75 10.16
N GLY A 380 14.64 2.98 9.63
CA GLY A 380 15.02 3.28 8.25
C GLY A 380 14.01 2.75 7.22
N VAL A 381 12.78 2.44 7.65
CA VAL A 381 11.67 2.12 6.76
C VAL A 381 10.92 3.40 6.45
N ALA A 382 10.74 3.66 5.15
CA ALA A 382 10.06 4.81 4.64
C ALA A 382 8.70 4.38 4.08
N PHE A 383 7.60 4.79 4.71
CA PHE A 383 6.28 4.73 4.07
C PHE A 383 6.19 5.84 3.02
N ALA A 384 6.89 5.61 1.91
CA ALA A 384 7.18 6.59 0.87
C ALA A 384 5.91 7.07 0.17
N ALA A 385 4.87 6.22 0.08
CA ALA A 385 3.51 6.62 -0.27
C ALA A 385 2.48 5.60 0.23
N LEU A 386 1.42 6.12 0.85
CA LEU A 386 0.22 5.38 1.24
C LEU A 386 -0.97 5.91 0.43
N ALA A 387 -1.34 5.20 -0.63
CA ALA A 387 -2.44 5.58 -1.51
C ALA A 387 -3.75 4.88 -1.15
N HIS A 388 -4.84 5.64 -1.03
CA HIS A 388 -6.19 5.09 -0.83
C HIS A 388 -7.26 5.97 -1.49
N GLN A 389 -8.48 5.45 -1.61
CA GLN A 389 -9.55 6.15 -2.33
C GLN A 389 -10.30 7.18 -1.47
N SER A 390 -10.63 6.83 -0.23
CA SER A 390 -11.41 7.69 0.67
C SER A 390 -11.01 7.50 2.13
N LEU A 391 -11.13 8.54 2.96
CA LEU A 391 -10.90 8.46 4.41
C LEU A 391 -11.91 7.54 5.09
N THR A 392 -13.10 7.39 4.50
CA THR A 392 -14.19 6.56 5.04
C THR A 392 -13.91 5.06 4.95
N GLN A 393 -13.01 4.63 4.06
CA GLN A 393 -12.60 3.23 3.93
C GLN A 393 -11.62 2.80 5.02
N LEU A 394 -11.01 3.76 5.73
CA LEU A 394 -10.07 3.51 6.81
C LEU A 394 -10.81 3.34 8.13
N SER A 395 -10.28 2.49 9.01
CA SER A 395 -10.76 2.44 10.39
C SER A 395 -10.50 3.79 11.09
N PRO A 396 -11.28 4.15 12.13
CA PRO A 396 -11.08 5.43 12.84
C PRO A 396 -9.65 5.61 13.38
N SER A 397 -9.05 4.55 13.94
CA SER A 397 -7.68 4.56 14.44
C SER A 397 -6.66 4.76 13.32
N MET A 398 -6.82 4.07 12.18
CA MET A 398 -5.94 4.23 11.02
C MET A 398 -6.03 5.63 10.43
N ARG A 399 -7.25 6.16 10.29
CA ARG A 399 -7.48 7.53 9.83
C ARG A 399 -6.75 8.53 10.74
N GLN A 400 -6.87 8.38 12.05
CA GLN A 400 -6.17 9.24 13.01
C GLN A 400 -4.64 9.12 12.86
N ALA A 401 -4.11 7.90 12.77
CA ALA A 401 -2.68 7.64 12.64
C ALA A 401 -2.10 8.23 11.34
N VAL A 402 -2.75 8.00 10.20
CA VAL A 402 -2.34 8.59 8.91
C VAL A 402 -2.39 10.11 8.98
N MET A 403 -3.46 10.70 9.52
CA MET A 403 -3.59 12.16 9.64
C MET A 403 -2.51 12.78 10.54
N ALA A 404 -2.13 12.10 11.62
CA ALA A 404 -1.13 12.56 12.58
C ALA A 404 0.32 12.38 12.08
N HIS A 405 0.63 11.24 11.45
CA HIS A 405 2.00 10.89 11.05
C HIS A 405 2.36 11.35 9.63
N ALA A 406 1.38 11.59 8.75
CA ALA A 406 1.63 12.09 7.40
C ALA A 406 2.21 13.51 7.44
N ARG A 407 3.49 13.62 7.09
CA ARG A 407 4.19 14.92 7.03
C ARG A 407 4.07 15.56 5.66
N SER A 408 4.02 14.73 4.61
CA SER A 408 3.67 15.12 3.25
C SER A 408 2.27 14.61 2.89
N ARG A 409 1.51 15.39 2.13
CA ARG A 409 0.18 15.03 1.66
C ARG A 409 0.00 15.40 0.20
N VAL A 410 -0.58 14.49 -0.57
CA VAL A 410 -0.95 14.68 -1.97
C VAL A 410 -2.41 14.30 -2.14
N CYS A 411 -3.23 15.27 -2.53
CA CYS A 411 -4.67 15.10 -2.72
C CYS A 411 -4.99 15.29 -4.20
N PHE A 412 -5.42 14.22 -4.84
CA PHE A 412 -6.09 14.30 -6.13
C PHE A 412 -7.54 14.74 -5.92
N GLN A 413 -8.38 14.65 -6.96
CA GLN A 413 -9.81 14.90 -6.85
C GLN A 413 -10.42 14.15 -5.65
N LEU A 414 -11.22 14.80 -4.81
CA LEU A 414 -11.80 14.19 -3.60
C LEU A 414 -13.33 14.15 -3.64
N SER A 415 -13.90 13.22 -2.86
CA SER A 415 -15.34 13.22 -2.57
C SER A 415 -15.74 14.45 -1.74
N PRO A 416 -17.00 14.89 -1.73
CA PRO A 416 -17.44 16.05 -0.95
C PRO A 416 -17.13 15.94 0.56
N HIS A 417 -17.20 14.74 1.14
CA HIS A 417 -16.88 14.52 2.55
C HIS A 417 -15.37 14.62 2.79
N ASP A 418 -14.57 13.89 2.00
CA ASP A 418 -13.11 13.90 2.13
C ASP A 418 -12.54 15.30 1.88
N ALA A 419 -13.10 16.03 0.91
CA ALA A 419 -12.71 17.40 0.59
C ALA A 419 -12.92 18.36 1.77
N LYS A 420 -14.05 18.26 2.47
CA LYS A 420 -14.31 19.06 3.68
C LYS A 420 -13.29 18.78 4.77
N ASP A 421 -13.03 17.50 5.04
CA ASP A 421 -12.09 17.07 6.07
C ASP A 421 -10.66 17.53 5.77
N ILE A 422 -10.21 17.39 4.53
CA ILE A 422 -8.87 17.83 4.12
C ILE A 422 -8.77 19.35 4.09
N ALA A 423 -9.76 20.06 3.53
CA ALA A 423 -9.76 21.52 3.45
C ALA A 423 -9.65 22.17 4.84
N ALA A 424 -10.29 21.59 5.86
CA ALA A 424 -10.17 22.05 7.25
C ALA A 424 -8.73 22.03 7.78
N THR A 425 -7.86 21.14 7.25
CA THR A 425 -6.44 21.07 7.65
C THR A 425 -5.54 22.07 6.92
N THR A 426 -6.09 22.84 5.98
CA THR A 426 -5.33 23.78 5.14
C THR A 426 -5.31 25.22 5.67
N ASN A 427 -5.95 25.47 6.82
CA ASN A 427 -6.07 26.80 7.43
C ASN A 427 -6.62 27.87 6.46
N GLY A 428 -7.60 27.50 5.63
CA GLY A 428 -8.28 28.40 4.70
C GLY A 428 -7.59 28.63 3.36
N VAL A 429 -6.44 27.99 3.10
CA VAL A 429 -5.74 28.09 1.80
C VAL A 429 -6.57 27.45 0.68
N LEU A 430 -7.11 26.26 0.94
CA LEU A 430 -7.94 25.51 0.00
C LEU A 430 -9.39 25.41 0.52
N THR A 431 -10.34 25.53 -0.40
CA THR A 431 -11.75 25.25 -0.16
C THR A 431 -12.08 23.80 -0.50
N PRO A 432 -13.20 23.25 -0.01
CA PRO A 432 -13.64 21.93 -0.44
C PRO A 432 -13.88 21.84 -1.95
N ARG A 433 -14.31 22.94 -2.59
CA ARG A 433 -14.55 23.00 -4.05
C ARG A 433 -13.24 22.82 -4.83
N ASP A 434 -12.15 23.42 -4.34
CA ASP A 434 -10.82 23.28 -4.93
C ASP A 434 -10.35 21.82 -5.03
N LEU A 435 -10.70 20.99 -4.04
CA LEU A 435 -10.31 19.59 -4.01
C LEU A 435 -11.27 18.69 -4.81
N GLN A 436 -12.52 19.11 -5.00
CA GLN A 436 -13.53 18.35 -5.77
C GLN A 436 -13.41 18.54 -7.28
N GLU A 437 -12.93 19.71 -7.71
CA GLU A 437 -12.86 20.10 -9.13
C GLU A 437 -11.46 19.86 -9.74
N LEU A 438 -10.55 19.18 -9.01
CA LEU A 438 -9.23 18.83 -9.56
C LEU A 438 -9.37 17.94 -10.81
N PRO A 439 -8.73 18.29 -11.93
CA PRO A 439 -8.65 17.41 -13.09
C PRO A 439 -7.89 16.12 -12.79
N ALA A 440 -8.11 15.09 -13.60
CA ALA A 440 -7.31 13.88 -13.56
C ALA A 440 -5.81 14.21 -13.74
N PHE A 441 -4.95 13.47 -13.01
CA PHE A 441 -3.50 13.65 -12.95
C PHE A 441 -3.03 14.98 -12.36
N VAL A 442 -3.94 15.82 -11.85
CA VAL A 442 -3.60 17.05 -11.11
C VAL A 442 -3.91 16.83 -9.64
N ALA A 443 -3.00 17.28 -8.77
CA ALA A 443 -3.11 17.14 -7.33
C ALA A 443 -2.71 18.42 -6.62
N GLN A 444 -3.29 18.63 -5.44
CA GLN A 444 -2.80 19.59 -4.45
C GLN A 444 -1.83 18.86 -3.52
N ALA A 445 -0.62 19.40 -3.36
CA ALA A 445 0.42 18.79 -2.56
C ALA A 445 0.95 19.76 -1.50
N SER A 446 1.15 19.27 -0.29
CA SER A 446 1.92 19.94 0.77
C SER A 446 3.02 18.98 1.20
N LEU A 447 4.25 19.32 0.85
CA LEU A 447 5.41 18.42 1.00
C LEU A 447 6.26 18.84 2.18
N LEU A 448 6.90 17.86 2.81
CA LEU A 448 7.96 18.12 3.76
C LEU A 448 9.28 18.36 2.99
N VAL A 449 9.94 19.48 3.28
CA VAL A 449 11.25 19.85 2.71
C VAL A 449 12.08 20.51 3.82
N GLY A 450 13.30 20.04 4.07
CA GLY A 450 14.17 20.65 5.08
C GLY A 450 13.65 20.53 6.52
N GLY A 451 12.69 19.62 6.77
CA GLY A 451 12.03 19.46 8.07
C GLY A 451 10.74 20.27 8.24
N ASP A 452 10.48 21.23 7.37
CA ASP A 452 9.30 22.09 7.39
C ASP A 452 8.26 21.66 6.35
N ARG A 453 6.99 21.85 6.69
CA ARG A 453 5.89 21.60 5.76
C ARG A 453 5.75 22.81 4.85
N MET A 454 5.92 22.57 3.55
CA MET A 454 5.78 23.60 2.53
C MET A 454 4.31 23.99 2.34
N PRO A 455 4.03 25.24 1.92
CA PRO A 455 2.70 25.65 1.49
C PRO A 455 2.11 24.69 0.47
N TRP A 456 0.79 24.62 0.42
CA TRP A 456 0.09 23.85 -0.62
C TRP A 456 0.46 24.39 -2.00
N CYS A 457 0.69 23.47 -2.94
CA CYS A 457 1.03 23.76 -4.32
C CYS A 457 0.27 22.83 -5.25
N THR A 458 0.05 23.26 -6.50
CA THR A 458 -0.66 22.46 -7.50
C THR A 458 0.36 21.80 -8.43
N ILE A 459 0.26 20.47 -8.52
CA ILE A 459 1.19 19.64 -9.30
C ILE A 459 0.43 18.78 -10.30
N ARG A 460 1.04 18.54 -11.45
CA ARG A 460 0.61 17.57 -12.45
C ARG A 460 1.53 16.36 -12.41
N THR A 461 0.94 15.19 -12.24
CA THR A 461 1.66 13.92 -12.26
C THR A 461 2.27 13.69 -13.65
N ARG A 462 3.54 13.28 -13.68
CA ARG A 462 4.20 12.91 -14.94
C ARG A 462 3.62 11.63 -15.51
N ARG A 463 3.59 11.54 -16.83
CA ARG A 463 3.32 10.27 -17.51
C ARG A 463 4.40 9.27 -17.13
N LEU A 464 4.04 7.99 -17.08
CA LEU A 464 5.03 6.94 -16.91
C LEU A 464 6.01 6.97 -18.09
N PRO A 465 7.29 6.64 -17.87
CA PRO A 465 8.24 6.47 -18.96
C PRO A 465 7.76 5.38 -19.93
N PRO A 466 8.28 5.36 -21.18
CA PRO A 466 7.97 4.27 -22.11
C PRO A 466 8.36 2.92 -21.51
N THR A 467 7.64 1.87 -21.90
CA THR A 467 7.98 0.51 -21.51
C THR A 467 9.35 0.15 -22.08
N ALA A 468 10.19 -0.46 -21.24
CA ALA A 468 11.51 -0.94 -21.62
C ALA A 468 11.51 -2.46 -21.85
N GLN A 469 10.58 -3.19 -21.22
CA GLN A 469 10.43 -4.63 -21.33
C GLN A 469 8.98 -5.06 -21.07
N SER A 470 8.69 -6.36 -21.26
CA SER A 470 7.44 -6.97 -20.82
C SER A 470 7.51 -7.35 -19.34
N ALA A 471 6.46 -7.03 -18.56
CA ALA A 471 6.34 -7.51 -17.18
C ALA A 471 6.42 -9.05 -17.07
N ALA A 472 5.92 -9.78 -18.06
CA ALA A 472 5.96 -11.24 -18.08
C ALA A 472 7.40 -11.77 -18.12
N GLN A 473 8.30 -11.09 -18.82
CA GLN A 473 9.72 -11.43 -18.87
C GLN A 473 10.38 -11.27 -17.49
N VAL A 474 10.13 -10.15 -16.81
CA VAL A 474 10.69 -9.90 -15.48
C VAL A 474 10.13 -10.86 -14.43
N ARG A 475 8.82 -11.16 -14.49
CA ARG A 475 8.19 -12.20 -13.66
C ARG A 475 8.82 -13.57 -13.89
N ALA A 476 9.10 -13.94 -15.14
CA ALA A 476 9.77 -15.20 -15.46
C ALA A 476 11.20 -15.27 -14.90
N LEU A 477 11.97 -14.17 -14.93
CA LEU A 477 13.30 -14.09 -14.31
C LEU A 477 13.24 -14.28 -12.79
N SER A 478 12.34 -13.56 -12.12
CA SER A 478 12.11 -13.74 -10.68
C SER A 478 11.68 -15.18 -10.35
N ARG A 479 10.78 -15.75 -11.15
CA ARG A 479 10.30 -17.13 -11.00
C ARG A 479 11.44 -18.15 -11.11
N ALA A 480 12.31 -18.00 -12.11
CA ALA A 480 13.43 -18.91 -12.31
C ALA A 480 14.44 -18.87 -11.15
N ARG A 481 14.55 -17.72 -10.45
CA ARG A 481 15.51 -17.52 -9.37
C ARG A 481 14.98 -17.84 -7.98
N TYR A 482 13.71 -17.55 -7.72
CA TYR A 482 13.11 -17.59 -6.38
C TYR A 482 11.86 -18.47 -6.27
N GLY A 483 11.29 -18.87 -7.41
CA GLY A 483 10.05 -19.63 -7.48
C GLY A 483 10.27 -21.13 -7.25
N ARG A 484 9.25 -21.77 -6.66
CA ARG A 484 9.17 -23.24 -6.59
C ARG A 484 7.88 -23.71 -7.24
N PRO A 485 7.91 -24.76 -8.08
CA PRO A 485 6.69 -25.28 -8.70
C PRO A 485 5.66 -25.68 -7.63
N LEU A 486 4.41 -25.22 -7.82
CA LEU A 486 3.32 -25.51 -6.89
C LEU A 486 3.14 -27.01 -6.64
N LYS A 487 3.29 -27.82 -7.70
CA LYS A 487 3.17 -29.28 -7.62
C LYS A 487 4.19 -29.91 -6.67
N ASP A 488 5.41 -29.38 -6.63
CA ASP A 488 6.49 -29.92 -5.79
C ASP A 488 6.22 -29.60 -4.32
N VAL A 489 5.79 -28.37 -4.03
CA VAL A 489 5.42 -27.96 -2.67
C VAL A 489 4.21 -28.76 -2.16
N GLU A 490 3.21 -28.98 -3.00
CA GLU A 490 2.05 -29.82 -2.65
C GLU A 490 2.46 -31.28 -2.40
N ALA A 491 3.36 -31.85 -3.22
CA ALA A 491 3.87 -33.20 -3.02
C ALA A 491 4.63 -33.34 -1.69
N GLU A 492 5.44 -32.34 -1.31
CA GLU A 492 6.11 -32.29 -0.01
C GLU A 492 5.10 -32.25 1.15
N LEU A 493 4.08 -31.40 1.04
CA LEU A 493 3.02 -31.29 2.06
C LEU A 493 2.19 -32.57 2.19
N LEU A 494 1.88 -33.25 1.08
CA LEU A 494 1.19 -34.54 1.08
C LEU A 494 2.04 -35.65 1.71
N ALA A 495 3.33 -35.68 1.41
CA ALA A 495 4.28 -36.63 2.01
C ALA A 495 4.37 -36.42 3.54
N ILE A 496 4.46 -35.17 4.00
CA ILE A 496 4.40 -34.83 5.43
C ILE A 496 3.09 -35.30 6.05
N GLY A 497 1.97 -35.07 5.37
CA GLY A 497 0.64 -35.48 5.84
C GLY A 497 0.42 -37.00 5.88
N GLY A 498 1.33 -37.80 5.34
CA GLY A 498 1.17 -39.26 5.22
C GLY A 498 0.14 -39.67 4.16
N TRP A 499 -0.20 -38.77 3.22
CA TRP A 499 -1.11 -39.04 2.11
C TRP A 499 -0.39 -39.83 1.03
N ASN A 500 -0.16 -41.12 1.28
CA ASN A 500 0.30 -42.03 0.25
C ASN A 500 -0.86 -42.29 -0.71
N GLY A 501 -0.73 -41.89 -1.97
CA GLY A 501 -1.76 -41.99 -3.03
C GLY A 501 -2.30 -43.39 -3.35
N LYS A 502 -1.98 -44.40 -2.53
CA LYS A 502 -2.57 -45.75 -2.59
C LYS A 502 -3.85 -45.91 -1.77
N ALA A 503 -4.16 -45.03 -0.82
CA ALA A 503 -5.36 -45.18 0.03
C ALA A 503 -6.68 -44.74 -0.63
N ALA A 504 -6.64 -44.00 -1.75
CA ALA A 504 -7.83 -43.46 -2.41
C ALA A 504 -8.42 -44.38 -3.50
N ALA A 505 -7.79 -45.54 -3.79
CA ALA A 505 -8.24 -46.45 -4.84
C ALA A 505 -9.11 -47.62 -4.34
N ASP A 506 -9.17 -47.87 -3.02
CA ASP A 506 -9.85 -49.05 -2.47
C ASP A 506 -11.17 -48.78 -1.72
N ASP A 507 -11.53 -47.51 -1.47
CA ASP A 507 -12.87 -47.19 -1.00
C ASP A 507 -13.77 -46.83 -2.18
N SER A 508 -14.26 -47.88 -2.85
CA SER A 508 -15.40 -47.79 -3.76
C SER A 508 -16.60 -47.22 -3.00
N PHE A 509 -16.78 -45.91 -3.10
CA PHE A 509 -18.00 -45.22 -2.69
C PHE A 509 -19.20 -45.85 -3.43
N GLY A 510 -20.05 -46.53 -2.65
CA GLY A 510 -21.44 -46.78 -3.03
C GLY A 510 -21.74 -48.14 -3.66
N ARG A 511 -22.05 -49.13 -2.82
CA ARG A 511 -23.12 -50.11 -3.10
C ARG A 511 -23.72 -50.62 -1.78
N SER A 512 -24.72 -49.89 -1.28
CA SER A 512 -25.62 -50.44 -0.26
C SER A 512 -26.44 -51.56 -0.88
N ARG A 513 -26.21 -52.79 -0.41
CA ARG A 513 -26.99 -53.98 -0.74
C ARG A 513 -28.37 -53.82 -0.11
N ARG A 514 -29.36 -53.52 -0.93
CA ARG A 514 -30.78 -53.53 -0.54
C ARG A 514 -31.20 -54.97 -0.27
N THR A 515 -31.22 -55.37 1.00
CA THR A 515 -31.85 -56.61 1.45
C THR A 515 -33.36 -56.47 1.32
N GLY A 516 -33.93 -57.11 0.30
CA GLY A 516 -35.35 -57.37 0.21
C GLY A 516 -35.72 -58.47 1.20
N GLY A 517 -36.61 -58.16 2.15
CA GLY A 517 -37.31 -59.13 2.97
C GLY A 517 -38.79 -58.99 2.68
N GLY A 518 -39.34 -59.95 1.93
CA GLY A 518 -40.77 -60.18 1.83
C GLY A 518 -41.13 -61.41 2.66
N LYS A 519 -42.06 -61.25 3.60
CA LYS A 519 -43.32 -61.99 3.73
C LYS A 519 -44.12 -61.41 4.88
#